data_AF-A0A6B3I842-F1
#
_entry.id   AF-A0A6B3I842-F1
#
_cell.length_a   1.000
_cell.length_b   1.000
_cell.length_c   1.000
_cell.angle_alpha   90.00
_cell.angle_beta   90.00
_cell.angle_gamma   90.00
#
_symmetry.space_group_name_H-M   'P 1'
#
loop_
_entity.id
_entity.type
_entity.pdbx_description
1 polymer ?
#
loop_
_entity_poly.entity_id
_entity_poly.type
_entity_poly.pdbx_seq_one_letter_code
_entity_poly.pdbx_strand_id
1 'polypeptide(L)'
;KGVDAAMHAELTELARNRACSDVVLVTGDGDLLPGLMSAKEHGVAVHLWAVQAADGDYNQSEDLVAEADERRVLDRAWITKAVRAKDTGGSCPPPPAPRPEIAAILSAPLPEAALAASAER
;
A
#
# COMPACT_ATOMS: atom_id res chain seq x y z
N LYS A 1 -4.85 5.46 8.53
CA LYS A 1 -6.02 5.09 9.36
C LYS A 1 -6.96 6.27 9.58
N GLY A 2 -6.54 7.40 10.15
CA GLY A 2 -7.41 8.61 10.19
C GLY A 2 -7.46 9.39 8.86
N VAL A 3 -6.39 9.28 8.06
CA VAL A 3 -6.25 9.97 6.77
C VAL A 3 -7.31 9.50 5.77
N ASP A 4 -7.56 8.20 5.72
CA ASP A 4 -8.43 7.57 4.71
C ASP A 4 -9.89 8.02 4.88
N ALA A 5 -10.35 8.08 6.15
CA ALA A 5 -11.65 8.63 6.51
C ALA A 5 -11.77 10.13 6.22
N ALA A 6 -10.71 10.90 6.49
CA ALA A 6 -10.69 12.33 6.18
C ALA A 6 -10.74 12.57 4.66
N MET A 7 -9.97 11.81 3.88
CA MET A 7 -9.99 11.87 2.42
C MET A 7 -11.35 11.50 1.85
N HIS A 8 -12.00 10.44 2.37
CA HIS A 8 -13.36 10.09 1.97
C HIS A 8 -14.35 11.23 2.22
N ALA A 9 -14.32 11.84 3.42
CA ALA A 9 -15.19 12.95 3.77
C ALA A 9 -14.96 14.16 2.86
N GLU A 10 -13.71 14.51 2.59
CA GLU A 10 -13.34 15.64 1.75
C GLU A 10 -13.72 15.43 0.28
N LEU A 11 -13.48 14.24 -0.28
CA LEU A 11 -13.93 13.88 -1.63
C LEU A 11 -15.45 14.00 -1.76
N THR A 12 -16.18 13.51 -0.77
CA THR A 12 -17.64 13.59 -0.73
C THR A 12 -18.12 15.04 -0.65
N GLU A 13 -17.49 15.87 0.19
CA GLU A 13 -17.86 17.26 0.38
C GLU A 13 -17.58 18.10 -0.87
N LEU A 14 -16.40 17.94 -1.49
CA LEU A 14 -16.03 18.60 -2.74
C LEU A 14 -17.01 18.23 -3.86
N ALA A 15 -17.32 16.95 -4.00
CA ALA A 15 -18.21 16.45 -5.04
C ALA A 15 -19.66 16.93 -4.84
N ARG A 16 -20.18 16.80 -3.61
CA ARG A 16 -21.55 17.23 -3.26
C ARG A 16 -21.77 18.72 -3.48
N ASN A 17 -20.77 19.54 -3.15
CA ASN A 17 -20.84 20.99 -3.33
C ASN A 17 -20.51 21.43 -4.77
N ARG A 18 -20.21 20.48 -5.68
CA ARG A 18 -19.74 20.74 -7.06
C ARG A 18 -18.54 21.68 -7.10
N ALA A 19 -17.64 21.54 -6.12
CA ALA A 19 -16.41 22.32 -6.06
C ALA A 19 -15.37 21.86 -7.10
N CYS A 20 -15.52 20.64 -7.62
CA CYS A 20 -14.71 20.09 -8.71
C CYS A 20 -15.58 19.27 -9.68
N SER A 21 -15.13 19.17 -10.93
CA SER A 21 -15.67 18.23 -11.94
C SER A 21 -14.75 17.03 -12.15
N ASP A 22 -13.45 17.22 -11.92
CA ASP A 22 -12.39 16.25 -12.12
C ASP A 22 -11.48 16.20 -10.90
N VAL A 23 -11.07 15.00 -10.53
CA VAL A 23 -10.11 14.75 -9.46
C VAL A 23 -9.02 13.81 -9.96
N VAL A 24 -7.77 14.16 -9.69
CA VAL A 24 -6.65 13.23 -9.81
C VAL A 24 -6.35 12.65 -8.44
N LEU A 25 -6.66 11.37 -8.25
CA LEU A 25 -6.36 10.66 -7.02
C LEU A 25 -5.03 9.91 -7.18
N VAL A 26 -3.99 10.36 -6.48
CA VAL A 26 -2.68 9.70 -6.49
C VAL A 26 -2.61 8.71 -5.34
N THR A 27 -2.85 7.42 -5.61
CA THR A 27 -2.87 6.38 -4.57
C THR A 27 -2.61 4.98 -5.12
N GLY A 28 -2.10 4.10 -4.25
CA GLY A 28 -2.15 2.64 -4.43
C GLY A 28 -3.05 1.93 -3.41
N ASP A 29 -3.57 2.66 -2.42
CA ASP A 29 -4.30 2.13 -1.26
C ASP A 29 -5.79 1.99 -1.56
N GLY A 30 -6.29 0.74 -1.50
CA GLY A 30 -7.70 0.39 -1.72
C GLY A 30 -8.67 0.97 -0.69
N ASP A 31 -8.19 1.42 0.47
CA ASP A 31 -9.04 2.01 1.52
C ASP A 31 -9.72 3.32 1.06
N LEU A 32 -9.25 3.94 -0.03
CA LEU A 32 -9.85 5.14 -0.62
C LEU A 32 -11.02 4.85 -1.57
N LEU A 33 -11.32 3.57 -1.86
CA LEU A 33 -12.41 3.18 -2.75
C LEU A 33 -13.77 3.78 -2.36
N PRO A 34 -14.19 3.80 -1.06
CA PRO A 34 -15.45 4.44 -0.69
C PRO A 34 -15.51 5.94 -1.01
N GLY A 35 -14.37 6.65 -0.91
CA GLY A 35 -14.25 8.07 -1.26
C GLY A 35 -14.37 8.29 -2.76
N LEU A 36 -13.69 7.46 -3.55
CA LEU A 36 -13.75 7.51 -5.00
C LEU A 36 -15.18 7.24 -5.50
N MET A 37 -15.84 6.19 -5.01
CA MET A 37 -17.21 5.85 -5.38
C MET A 37 -18.17 7.00 -5.06
N SER A 38 -18.09 7.57 -3.85
CA SER A 38 -18.99 8.66 -3.45
C SER A 38 -18.80 9.92 -4.31
N ALA A 39 -17.56 10.24 -4.71
CA ALA A 39 -17.31 11.35 -5.62
C ALA A 39 -17.96 11.10 -7.00
N LYS A 40 -17.82 9.89 -7.54
CA LYS A 40 -18.41 9.50 -8.83
C LYS A 40 -19.93 9.50 -8.82
N GLU A 41 -20.57 9.10 -7.72
CA GLU A 41 -22.03 9.19 -7.56
C GLU A 41 -22.56 10.62 -7.70
N HIS A 42 -21.73 11.62 -7.40
CA HIS A 42 -22.06 13.04 -7.57
C HIS A 42 -21.64 13.61 -8.93
N GLY A 43 -21.12 12.77 -9.84
CA GLY A 43 -20.76 13.14 -11.21
C GLY A 43 -19.35 13.70 -11.37
N VAL A 44 -18.46 13.49 -10.41
CA VAL A 44 -17.03 13.84 -10.53
C VAL A 44 -16.30 12.73 -11.28
N ALA A 45 -15.52 13.09 -12.30
CA ALA A 45 -14.60 12.18 -12.97
C ALA A 45 -13.34 11.99 -12.13
N VAL A 46 -12.93 10.75 -11.92
CA VAL A 46 -11.78 10.42 -11.07
C VAL A 46 -10.69 9.71 -11.87
N HIS A 47 -9.55 10.38 -12.02
CA HIS A 47 -8.35 9.84 -12.64
C HIS A 47 -7.42 9.29 -11.56
N LEU A 48 -7.19 7.98 -11.61
CA LEU A 48 -6.34 7.28 -10.65
C LEU A 48 -4.90 7.21 -11.15
N TRP A 49 -3.99 7.84 -10.41
CA TRP A 49 -2.56 7.85 -10.72
C TRP A 49 -1.78 7.04 -9.68
N ALA A 50 -0.85 6.20 -10.12
CA ALA A 50 0.02 5.46 -9.21
C ALA A 50 1.47 5.48 -9.66
N VAL A 51 2.38 5.31 -8.70
CA VAL A 51 3.80 5.14 -8.96
C VAL A 51 4.07 3.74 -9.49
N GLN A 52 4.88 3.65 -10.55
CA GLN A 52 5.37 2.36 -11.05
C GLN A 52 6.15 1.62 -9.96
N ALA A 53 5.78 0.37 -9.68
CA ALA A 53 6.54 -0.46 -8.73
C ALA A 53 7.91 -0.84 -9.28
N ALA A 54 8.84 -1.16 -8.38
CA ALA A 54 10.24 -1.42 -8.74
C ALA A 54 10.45 -2.76 -9.45
N ASP A 55 9.60 -3.74 -9.17
CA ASP A 55 9.60 -5.12 -9.70
C ASP A 55 8.70 -5.29 -10.94
N GLY A 56 7.89 -4.28 -11.26
CA GLY A 56 6.94 -4.33 -12.37
C GLY A 56 5.57 -4.88 -11.98
N ASP A 57 5.40 -5.34 -10.74
CA ASP A 57 4.09 -5.74 -10.21
C ASP A 57 3.25 -4.48 -9.88
N TYR A 58 1.93 -4.57 -10.03
CA TYR A 58 1.07 -3.41 -9.78
C TYR A 58 0.88 -3.21 -8.27
N ASN A 59 1.44 -2.14 -7.70
CA ASN A 59 1.17 -1.73 -6.31
C ASN A 59 -0.09 -0.86 -6.20
N GLN A 60 -1.20 -1.35 -6.74
CA GLN A 60 -2.46 -0.60 -6.80
C GLN A 60 -3.65 -1.55 -6.69
N SER A 61 -4.62 -1.21 -5.84
CA SER A 61 -5.88 -1.96 -5.70
C SER A 61 -6.59 -2.12 -7.05
N GLU A 62 -6.96 -3.36 -7.38
CA GLU A 62 -7.70 -3.70 -8.58
C GLU A 62 -9.11 -3.09 -8.58
N ASP A 63 -9.77 -3.07 -7.42
CA ASP A 63 -11.11 -2.48 -7.26
C ASP A 63 -11.06 -0.97 -7.54
N LEU A 64 -10.03 -0.27 -7.06
CA LEU A 64 -9.83 1.15 -7.38
C LEU A 64 -9.60 1.38 -8.88
N VAL A 65 -8.85 0.50 -9.53
CA VAL A 65 -8.60 0.60 -10.98
C VAL A 65 -9.88 0.35 -11.78
N ALA A 66 -10.70 -0.61 -11.34
CA ALA A 66 -11.97 -0.92 -11.97
C ALA A 66 -12.97 0.22 -11.84
N GLU A 67 -12.95 0.92 -10.70
CA GLU A 67 -13.88 2.03 -10.44
C GLU A 67 -13.38 3.37 -11.02
N ALA A 68 -12.08 3.60 -11.22
CA ALA A 68 -11.59 4.86 -11.77
C ALA A 68 -11.97 5.07 -13.24
N ASP A 69 -12.16 6.33 -13.65
CA ASP A 69 -12.50 6.68 -15.05
C ASP A 69 -11.28 6.61 -15.97
N GLU A 70 -10.11 6.99 -15.47
CA GLU A 70 -8.83 6.82 -16.17
C GLU A 70 -7.75 6.34 -15.20
N ARG A 71 -6.84 5.51 -15.69
CA ARG A 71 -5.66 5.08 -14.96
C ARG A 71 -4.39 5.62 -15.62
N ARG A 72 -3.48 6.20 -14.82
CA ARG A 72 -2.12 6.53 -15.27
C ARG A 72 -1.07 6.00 -14.33
N VAL A 73 0.04 5.56 -14.90
CA VAL A 73 1.23 5.13 -14.15
C VAL A 73 2.31 6.18 -14.30
N LEU A 74 2.82 6.66 -13.17
CA LEU A 74 3.94 7.58 -13.07
C LEU A 74 5.22 6.75 -13.02
N ASP A 75 5.93 6.70 -14.14
CA ASP A 75 7.18 5.97 -14.24
C ASP A 75 8.32 6.63 -13.45
N ARG A 76 9.42 5.89 -13.28
CA ARG A 76 10.61 6.39 -12.57
C ARG A 76 11.17 7.65 -13.23
N ALA A 77 11.20 7.73 -14.56
CA ALA A 77 11.78 8.86 -15.28
C ALA A 77 10.96 10.14 -15.09
N TRP A 78 9.66 10.02 -14.88
CA TRP A 78 8.75 11.11 -14.55
C TRP A 78 8.96 11.58 -13.12
N ILE A 79 8.93 10.68 -12.14
CA ILE A 79 9.01 11.02 -10.70
C ILE A 79 10.36 11.64 -10.36
N THR A 80 11.45 11.10 -10.90
CA THR A 80 12.82 11.54 -10.56
C THR A 80 13.19 12.92 -11.11
N LYS A 81 12.35 13.51 -11.98
CA LYS A 81 12.48 14.92 -12.39
C LYS A 81 12.14 15.90 -11.28
N ALA A 82 11.18 15.55 -10.42
CA ALA A 82 10.62 16.43 -9.39
C ALA A 82 10.94 15.96 -7.96
N VAL A 83 11.14 14.67 -7.76
CA VAL A 83 11.36 14.06 -6.45
C VAL A 83 12.75 13.44 -6.42
N ARG A 84 13.53 13.77 -5.39
CA ARG A 84 14.74 13.01 -5.05
C ARG A 84 14.48 12.24 -3.76
N ALA A 85 14.83 10.95 -3.77
CA ALA A 85 14.93 10.22 -2.53
C ALA A 85 15.91 10.96 -1.62
N LYS A 86 15.49 11.26 -0.39
CA LYS A 86 16.41 11.71 0.63
C LYS A 86 17.28 10.51 0.97
N ASP A 87 18.59 10.62 0.83
CA ASP A 87 19.52 9.58 1.30
C ASP A 87 19.32 9.42 2.82
N THR A 88 18.51 8.44 3.21
CA THR A 88 18.53 7.90 4.56
C THR A 88 19.73 6.98 4.65
N GLY A 89 20.93 7.55 4.55
CA GLY A 89 22.22 6.85 4.69
C GLY A 89 22.49 6.36 6.12
N GLY A 90 21.46 5.99 6.87
CA GLY A 90 21.59 5.18 8.06
C GLY A 90 21.35 3.74 7.67
N SER A 91 22.42 2.98 7.44
CA SER A 91 22.38 1.52 7.59
C SER A 91 21.57 1.23 8.85
N CYS A 92 20.47 0.49 8.74
CA CYS A 92 19.91 -0.16 9.92
C CYS A 92 21.10 -0.90 10.56
N PRO A 93 21.48 -0.63 11.83
CA PRO A 93 22.51 -1.42 12.46
C PRO A 93 22.08 -2.89 12.34
N PRO A 94 23.01 -3.81 12.02
CA PRO A 94 22.66 -5.22 11.90
C PRO A 94 21.88 -5.64 13.15
N PRO A 95 20.80 -6.42 12.99
CA PRO A 95 19.97 -6.82 14.12
C PRO A 95 20.89 -7.37 15.22
N PRO A 96 20.77 -6.93 16.48
CA PRO A 96 21.62 -7.41 17.54
C PRO A 96 21.51 -8.93 17.59
N ALA A 97 22.64 -9.61 17.69
CA ALA A 97 22.69 -11.06 17.75
C ALA A 97 21.65 -11.55 18.78
N PRO A 98 20.83 -12.56 18.44
CA PRO A 98 19.79 -13.03 19.34
C PRO A 98 20.44 -13.42 20.67
N ARG A 99 19.87 -12.90 21.76
CA ARG A 99 20.29 -13.31 23.11
C ARG A 99 20.19 -14.84 23.19
N PRO A 100 21.09 -15.51 23.94
CA PRO A 100 21.21 -16.97 23.93
C PRO A 100 19.88 -17.70 24.20
N GLU A 101 18.99 -17.10 24.98
CA GLU A 101 17.61 -17.54 25.20
C GLU A 101 16.78 -17.69 23.91
N ILE A 102 16.83 -16.68 23.02
CA ILE A 102 16.06 -16.66 21.77
C ILE A 102 16.68 -17.62 20.75
N ALA A 103 18.01 -17.71 20.72
CA ALA A 103 18.72 -18.66 19.85
C ALA A 103 18.39 -20.12 20.21
N ALA A 104 18.22 -20.42 21.50
CA ALA A 104 17.83 -21.76 21.96
C ALA A 104 16.40 -22.13 21.51
N ILE A 105 15.47 -21.19 21.54
CA ILE A 105 14.09 -21.41 21.06
C ILE A 105 14.07 -21.64 19.55
N LEU A 106 14.84 -20.86 18.79
CA LEU A 106 14.89 -20.98 17.33
C LEU A 106 15.67 -22.21 16.84
N SER A 107 16.57 -22.75 17.67
CA SER A 107 17.32 -23.98 17.37
C SER A 107 16.63 -25.24 17.89
N ALA A 108 15.51 -25.10 18.61
CA ALA A 108 14.75 -26.24 19.09
C ALA A 108 14.07 -26.93 17.90
N PRO A 109 14.19 -28.27 17.76
CA PRO A 109 13.49 -28.99 16.71
C PRO A 109 11.98 -28.80 16.87
N LEU A 110 11.31 -28.46 15.76
CA LEU A 110 9.84 -28.35 15.72
C LEU A 110 9.20 -29.68 16.17
N PRO A 111 8.09 -29.62 16.92
CA PRO A 111 7.52 -30.77 17.64
C PRO A 111 7.05 -31.94 16.74
N GLU A 112 6.97 -31.76 15.41
CA GLU A 112 6.73 -32.88 14.48
C GLU A 112 7.88 -33.89 14.43
N ALA A 113 9.13 -33.48 14.72
CA ALA A 113 10.26 -34.41 14.78
C ALA A 113 10.18 -35.35 16.00
N ALA A 114 9.46 -34.96 17.07
CA ALA A 114 9.30 -35.77 18.27
C ALA A 114 8.19 -36.85 18.12
N LEU A 115 7.20 -36.63 17.26
CA LEU A 115 6.13 -37.59 16.98
C LEU A 115 6.62 -38.77 16.13
N ALA A 116 7.55 -38.53 15.19
CA ALA A 116 8.13 -39.61 14.38
C ALA A 116 8.96 -40.61 15.21
N ALA A 117 9.69 -40.13 16.25
CA ALA A 117 10.53 -40.98 17.09
C ALA A 117 9.75 -41.84 18.10
N SER A 118 8.47 -41.55 18.36
CA SER A 118 7.64 -42.33 19.31
C SER A 118 6.81 -43.42 18.63
N ALA A 119 6.80 -43.48 17.30
CA ALA A 119 6.06 -44.51 16.53
C ALA A 119 6.89 -45.78 16.25
N GLU A 120 8.19 -45.78 16.58
CA GLU A 120 9.08 -46.94 16.47
C GLU A 120 9.48 -47.42 17.88
N ARG A 121 8.52 -47.97 18.65
CA ARG A 121 8.85 -48.82 19.81
C ARG A 121 7.77 -49.83 20.13
#